data_AF-A0A6I2I3H4-F1
#
_entry.id   AF-A0A6I2I3H4-F1
#
_cell.length_a   1.000
_cell.length_b   1.000
_cell.length_c   1.000
_cell.angle_alpha   90.00
_cell.angle_beta   90.00
_cell.angle_gamma   90.00
#
_symmetry.space_group_name_H-M   'P 1'
#
loop_
_entity.id
_entity.type
_entity.pdbx_description
1 polymer ?
#
loop_
_entity_poly.entity_id
_entity_poly.type
_entity_poly.pdbx_seq_one_letter_code
_entity_poly.pdbx_strand_id
1 'polypeptide(L)'
;MGYRLYGFMIGDEIHFDISNRRLYRLTGSHTDKSVAFASIYFNETMLRLFLYLLEHGRQKVITKEELFEKIWEDNDLSPSTQRLWQVLHNLTNKLNLLGLPSDFIRNIRGHGYIVNYQDVIPVYYRMSELPTYSVKKKESSDTLSE
;
A
#
# COMPACT_ATOMS: atom_id res chain seq x y z
N MET A 1 19.38 5.94 15.39
CA MET A 1 18.50 4.76 15.58
C MET A 1 17.72 4.54 14.29
N GLY A 2 17.95 3.44 13.58
CA GLY A 2 17.30 3.19 12.29
C GLY A 2 15.89 2.62 12.49
N TYR A 3 14.91 3.21 11.81
CA TYR A 3 13.55 2.68 11.70
C TYR A 3 13.31 2.21 10.27
N ARG A 4 12.48 1.19 10.09
CA ARG A 4 12.06 0.73 8.76
C ARG A 4 10.55 0.57 8.71
N LEU A 5 9.97 1.03 7.60
CA LEU A 5 8.53 0.98 7.37
C LEU A 5 8.07 -0.47 7.33
N TYR A 6 7.10 -0.78 8.19
CA TYR A 6 6.44 -2.09 8.25
C TYR A 6 5.15 -2.08 7.43
N GLY A 7 4.40 -0.98 7.54
CA GLY A 7 3.01 -0.93 7.11
C GLY A 7 2.33 0.37 7.49
N PHE A 8 1.01 0.37 7.41
CA PHE A 8 0.17 1.52 7.79
C PHE A 8 -1.05 1.06 8.57
N MET A 9 -1.49 1.87 9.52
CA MET A 9 -2.86 1.83 10.03
C MET A 9 -3.70 2.83 9.24
N ILE A 10 -4.91 2.45 8.87
CA ILE A 10 -5.88 3.27 8.15
C ILE A 10 -7.16 3.29 8.97
N GLY A 11 -7.48 4.44 9.56
CA GLY A 11 -8.45 4.55 10.64
C GLY A 11 -8.03 3.66 11.83
N ASP A 12 -9.04 3.17 12.55
CA ASP A 12 -8.82 2.39 13.77
C ASP A 12 -8.76 0.87 13.54
N GLU A 13 -9.23 0.39 12.39
CA GLU A 13 -9.51 -1.04 12.20
C GLU A 13 -8.77 -1.68 11.02
N ILE A 14 -8.19 -0.88 10.11
CA ILE A 14 -7.56 -1.40 8.89
C ILE A 14 -6.05 -1.33 9.00
N HIS A 15 -5.41 -2.46 8.72
CA HIS A 15 -3.97 -2.62 8.78
C HIS A 15 -3.42 -3.05 7.42
N PHE A 16 -2.43 -2.30 6.95
CA PHE A 16 -1.67 -2.60 5.75
C PHE A 16 -0.31 -3.20 6.13
N ASP A 17 -0.10 -4.46 5.77
CA ASP A 17 1.16 -5.18 5.89
C ASP A 17 1.86 -5.22 4.52
N ILE A 18 2.95 -4.47 4.39
CA ILE A 18 3.70 -4.34 3.13
C ILE A 18 4.37 -5.66 2.78
N SER A 19 4.98 -6.35 3.76
CA SER A 19 5.76 -7.56 3.51
C SER A 19 4.90 -8.72 3.02
N ASN A 20 3.67 -8.82 3.54
CA ASN A 20 2.70 -9.83 3.13
C ASN A 20 1.76 -9.35 2.02
N ARG A 21 1.94 -8.14 1.49
CA ARG A 21 1.11 -7.52 0.44
C ARG A 21 -0.38 -7.59 0.75
N ARG A 22 -0.73 -7.32 2.01
CA ARG A 22 -2.04 -7.63 2.57
C ARG A 22 -2.63 -6.43 3.28
N LEU A 23 -3.90 -6.15 2.99
CA LEU A 23 -4.72 -5.24 3.77
C LEU A 23 -5.77 -6.07 4.51
N TYR A 24 -6.00 -5.81 5.79
CA TYR A 24 -7.03 -6.50 6.54
C TYR A 24 -7.73 -5.55 7.50
N ARG A 25 -9.00 -5.84 7.76
CA ARG A 25 -9.81 -5.15 8.76
C ARG A 25 -10.08 -6.10 9.92
N LEU A 26 -9.80 -5.63 11.12
CA LEU A 26 -10.14 -6.31 12.36
C LEU A 26 -11.19 -5.45 13.06
N THR A 27 -12.45 -5.90 13.04
CA THR A 27 -13.55 -5.22 13.73
C THR A 27 -13.73 -5.82 15.12
N GLY A 28 -13.87 -4.97 16.13
CA GLY A 28 -14.18 -5.43 17.47
C GLY A 28 -14.15 -4.32 18.49
N SER A 29 -15.29 -4.04 19.12
CA SER A 29 -15.33 -3.30 20.38
C SER A 29 -14.94 -4.24 21.53
N HIS A 30 -14.38 -3.69 22.61
CA HIS A 30 -14.15 -4.41 23.87
C HIS A 30 -15.44 -5.02 24.47
N THR A 31 -16.61 -4.63 23.97
CA THR A 31 -17.93 -5.13 24.39
C THR A 31 -18.50 -6.21 23.48
N ASP A 32 -17.90 -6.46 22.31
CA ASP A 32 -18.44 -7.40 21.33
C ASP A 32 -17.97 -8.83 21.60
N LYS A 33 -18.91 -9.78 21.58
CA LYS A 33 -18.63 -11.22 21.75
C LYS A 33 -18.11 -11.90 20.47
N SER A 34 -18.00 -11.15 19.37
CA SER A 34 -17.61 -11.66 18.06
C SER A 34 -16.76 -10.64 17.31
N VAL A 35 -15.69 -11.13 16.67
CA VAL A 35 -14.79 -10.34 15.83
C VAL A 35 -15.05 -10.71 14.37
N ALA A 36 -15.25 -9.73 13.51
CA ALA A 36 -15.24 -9.94 12.06
C ALA A 36 -13.85 -9.60 11.51
N PHE A 37 -13.29 -10.53 10.74
CA PHE A 37 -12.01 -10.40 10.06
C PHE A 37 -12.23 -10.47 8.55
N ALA A 38 -11.78 -9.44 7.84
CA ALA A 38 -11.76 -9.41 6.38
C ALA A 38 -10.36 -9.09 5.89
N SER A 39 -9.91 -9.75 4.83
CA SER A 39 -8.57 -9.58 4.28
C SER A 39 -8.57 -9.61 2.76
N ILE A 40 -7.74 -8.77 2.17
CA ILE A 40 -7.45 -8.74 0.72
C ILE A 40 -5.94 -8.82 0.50
N TYR A 41 -5.57 -9.33 -0.67
CA TYR A 41 -4.17 -9.36 -1.11
C TYR A 41 -4.00 -8.51 -2.36
N PHE A 42 -2.83 -7.87 -2.44
CA PHE A 42 -2.36 -7.12 -3.59
C PHE A 42 -1.42 -7.97 -4.43
N ASN A 43 -1.52 -7.82 -5.75
CA ASN A 43 -0.42 -8.19 -6.62
C ASN A 43 0.70 -7.14 -6.51
N GLU A 44 1.83 -7.41 -7.15
CA GLU A 44 3.03 -6.58 -7.05
C GLU A 44 2.80 -5.13 -7.52
N THR A 45 2.14 -4.92 -8.66
CA THR A 45 1.88 -3.58 -9.17
C THR A 45 0.89 -2.81 -8.31
N MET A 46 -0.15 -3.47 -7.77
CA MET A 46 -1.09 -2.87 -6.83
C MET A 46 -0.41 -2.46 -5.53
N LEU A 47 0.50 -3.30 -5.01
CA LEU A 47 1.29 -2.98 -3.83
C LEU A 47 2.08 -1.70 -4.04
N ARG A 48 2.86 -1.63 -5.13
CA ARG A 48 3.70 -0.47 -5.46
C ARG A 48 2.87 0.78 -5.60
N LEU A 49 1.78 0.71 -6.37
CA LEU A 49 0.85 1.83 -6.56
C LEU A 49 0.28 2.32 -5.23
N PHE A 50 -0.24 1.41 -4.41
CA PHE A 50 -0.89 1.76 -3.15
C PHE A 50 0.12 2.33 -2.14
N LEU A 51 1.29 1.71 -2.02
CA LEU A 51 2.37 2.19 -1.14
C LEU A 51 2.81 3.61 -1.55
N TYR A 52 3.06 3.84 -2.83
CA TYR A 52 3.46 5.16 -3.34
C TYR A 52 2.40 6.22 -3.08
N LEU A 53 1.11 5.87 -3.24
CA LEU A 53 0.00 6.75 -2.91
C LEU A 53 -0.05 7.08 -1.41
N LEU A 54 0.20 6.12 -0.52
CA LEU A 54 0.23 6.39 0.92
C LEU A 54 1.47 7.23 1.33
N GLU A 55 2.62 7.02 0.70
CA GLU A 55 3.85 7.77 1.03
C GLU A 55 3.80 9.20 0.51
N HIS A 56 3.27 9.42 -0.69
CA HIS A 56 3.36 10.73 -1.37
C HIS A 56 2.00 11.38 -1.61
N GLY A 57 0.96 10.58 -1.82
CA GLY A 57 -0.37 11.03 -2.25
C GLY A 57 -1.27 11.53 -1.13
N ARG A 58 -0.82 11.55 0.12
CA ARG A 58 -1.60 12.12 1.24
C ARG A 58 -1.54 13.64 1.33
N GLN A 59 -0.46 14.24 0.82
CA GLN A 59 -0.19 15.68 0.94
C GLN A 59 -0.19 16.40 -0.40
N LYS A 60 0.17 15.70 -1.48
CA LYS A 60 0.22 16.25 -2.83
C LYS A 60 -0.57 15.39 -3.81
N VAL A 61 -1.05 16.03 -4.86
CA VAL A 61 -1.57 15.33 -6.04
C VAL A 61 -0.38 14.69 -6.75
N ILE A 62 -0.50 13.40 -7.06
CA ILE A 62 0.46 12.64 -7.85
C ILE A 62 -0.01 12.63 -9.30
N THR A 63 0.82 13.11 -10.22
CA THR A 63 0.47 13.15 -11.64
C THR A 63 0.43 11.74 -12.24
N LYS A 64 -0.25 11.61 -13.38
CA LYS A 64 -0.31 10.34 -14.10
C LYS A 64 1.07 9.92 -14.61
N GLU A 65 1.85 10.89 -15.05
CA GLU A 65 3.20 10.73 -15.56
C GLU A 65 4.14 10.26 -14.44
N GLU A 66 4.04 10.82 -13.23
CA GLU A 66 4.79 10.36 -12.06
C GLU A 66 4.43 8.91 -11.71
N LEU A 67 3.14 8.52 -11.78
CA LEU A 67 2.74 7.13 -11.57
C LEU A 67 3.26 6.20 -12.65
N PHE A 68 3.29 6.62 -13.92
CA PHE A 68 3.86 5.81 -15.01
C PHE A 68 5.34 5.53 -14.78
N GLU A 69 6.12 6.57 -14.47
CA GLU A 69 7.54 6.44 -14.18
C GLU A 69 7.75 5.50 -12.97
N LYS A 70 7.17 5.84 -11.82
CA LYS A 70 7.52 5.22 -10.52
C LYS A 70 6.97 3.81 -10.34
N ILE A 71 5.84 3.50 -10.96
CA ILE A 71 5.14 2.21 -10.75
C ILE A 71 5.40 1.23 -11.89
N TRP A 72 5.58 1.73 -13.11
CA TRP A 72 5.80 0.90 -14.29
C TRP A 72 7.24 0.98 -14.79
N GLU A 73 7.72 2.14 -15.23
CA GLU A 73 9.00 2.25 -15.93
C GLU A 73 10.20 1.91 -15.03
N ASP A 74 10.24 2.44 -13.81
CA ASP A 74 11.27 2.14 -12.79
C ASP A 74 11.28 0.66 -12.36
N ASN A 75 10.31 -0.12 -12.84
CA ASN A 75 10.17 -1.53 -12.53
C ASN A 75 10.06 -2.41 -13.79
N ASP A 76 10.59 -1.94 -14.92
CA ASP A 76 10.67 -2.67 -16.20
C ASP A 76 9.30 -3.09 -16.78
N LEU A 77 8.23 -2.36 -16.44
CA LEU A 77 6.90 -2.55 -16.99
C LEU A 77 6.55 -1.41 -17.94
N SER A 78 5.82 -1.71 -19.02
CA SER A 78 5.33 -0.65 -19.90
C SER A 78 4.10 0.05 -19.29
N PRO A 79 4.09 1.39 -19.18
CA PRO A 79 2.91 2.11 -18.72
C PRO A 79 1.85 2.22 -19.83
N SER A 80 0.58 2.33 -19.43
CA SER A 80 -0.47 2.83 -20.31
C SER A 80 -1.65 3.36 -19.49
N THR A 81 -2.44 4.25 -20.08
CA THR A 81 -3.66 4.78 -19.44
C THR A 81 -4.61 3.64 -19.04
N GLN A 82 -4.74 2.63 -19.90
CA GLN A 82 -5.59 1.48 -19.67
C GLN A 82 -5.08 0.63 -18.49
N ARG A 83 -3.76 0.39 -18.41
CA ARG A 83 -3.14 -0.35 -17.31
C ARG A 83 -3.32 0.37 -15.98
N LEU A 84 -3.09 1.68 -15.94
CA LEU A 84 -3.32 2.48 -14.75
C LEU A 84 -4.79 2.43 -14.30
N TRP A 85 -5.71 2.60 -15.24
CA TRP A 85 -7.14 2.50 -14.94
C TRP A 85 -7.51 1.12 -14.39
N GLN A 86 -7.03 0.03 -14.98
CA GLN A 86 -7.30 -1.33 -14.50
C GLN A 86 -6.78 -1.56 -13.08
N VAL A 87 -5.55 -1.12 -12.80
CA VAL A 87 -4.94 -1.29 -11.47
C VAL A 87 -5.65 -0.45 -10.42
N LEU A 88 -5.96 0.82 -10.73
CA LEU A 88 -6.73 1.69 -9.84
C LEU A 88 -8.14 1.16 -9.59
N HIS A 89 -8.85 0.72 -10.63
CA HIS A 89 -10.20 0.17 -10.50
C HIS A 89 -10.20 -1.08 -9.61
N ASN A 90 -9.28 -2.01 -9.85
CA ASN A 90 -9.13 -3.21 -9.04
C ASN A 90 -8.75 -2.87 -7.59
N LEU A 91 -7.88 -1.87 -7.40
CA LEU A 91 -7.47 -1.40 -6.08
C LEU A 91 -8.67 -0.82 -5.33
N THR A 92 -9.36 0.17 -5.90
CA THR A 92 -10.54 0.79 -5.30
C THR A 92 -11.62 -0.23 -4.97
N ASN A 93 -11.90 -1.19 -5.85
CA ASN A 93 -12.87 -2.26 -5.57
C ASN A 93 -12.47 -3.08 -4.33
N LYS A 94 -11.19 -3.46 -4.20
CA LYS A 94 -10.72 -4.19 -3.02
C LYS A 94 -10.76 -3.34 -1.76
N LEU A 95 -10.40 -2.06 -1.83
CA LEU A 95 -10.48 -1.15 -0.67
C LEU A 95 -11.94 -1.01 -0.20
N ASN A 96 -12.89 -0.88 -1.13
CA ASN A 96 -14.31 -0.82 -0.84
C ASN A 96 -14.82 -2.09 -0.15
N LEU A 97 -14.31 -3.27 -0.53
CA LEU A 97 -14.65 -4.55 0.14
C LEU A 97 -14.22 -4.59 1.61
N LEU A 98 -13.18 -3.84 1.99
CA LEU A 98 -12.77 -3.65 3.39
C LEU A 98 -13.51 -2.49 4.07
N GLY A 99 -14.42 -1.82 3.39
CA GLY A 99 -15.21 -0.71 3.91
C GLY A 99 -14.48 0.63 3.93
N LEU A 100 -13.41 0.79 3.14
CA LEU A 100 -12.86 2.11 2.84
C LEU A 100 -13.80 2.86 1.87
N PRO A 101 -13.82 4.20 1.92
CA PRO A 101 -14.71 4.98 1.07
C PRO A 101 -14.30 4.88 -0.42
N SER A 102 -15.28 4.99 -1.31
CA SER A 102 -15.08 4.85 -2.76
C SER A 102 -14.17 5.91 -3.37
N ASP A 103 -14.05 7.06 -2.71
CA ASP A 103 -13.17 8.16 -3.08
C ASP A 103 -11.85 8.16 -2.30
N PHE A 104 -11.50 7.08 -1.58
CA PHE A 104 -10.22 6.95 -0.86
C PHE A 104 -9.03 7.30 -1.76
N ILE A 105 -9.05 6.86 -3.02
CA ILE A 105 -8.16 7.34 -4.07
C ILE A 105 -8.96 8.26 -4.98
N ARG A 106 -8.82 9.57 -4.78
CA ARG A 106 -9.58 10.59 -5.52
C ARG A 106 -8.82 11.03 -6.77
N ASN A 107 -9.47 10.96 -7.92
CA ASN A 107 -8.97 11.57 -9.15
C ASN A 107 -9.24 13.08 -9.13
N ILE A 108 -8.19 13.88 -9.30
CA ILE A 108 -8.29 15.32 -9.55
C ILE A 108 -8.21 15.53 -11.06
N ARG A 109 -9.33 15.90 -11.67
CA ARG A 109 -9.47 16.00 -13.12
C ARG A 109 -8.35 16.86 -13.72
N GLY A 110 -7.61 16.27 -14.66
CA GLY A 110 -6.50 16.93 -15.37
C GLY A 110 -5.21 17.07 -14.57
N HIS A 111 -5.16 16.66 -13.30
CA HIS A 111 -3.99 16.85 -12.43
C HIS A 111 -3.41 15.53 -11.92
N GLY A 112 -4.24 14.51 -11.63
CA GLY A 112 -3.75 13.22 -11.16
C GLY A 112 -4.59 12.62 -10.04
N TYR A 113 -3.93 12.04 -9.03
CA TYR A 113 -4.58 11.29 -7.95
C TYR A 113 -4.08 11.73 -6.58
N ILE A 114 -4.96 11.68 -5.58
CA ILE A 114 -4.65 12.00 -4.18
C ILE A 114 -5.37 11.02 -3.26
N VAL A 115 -4.76 10.69 -2.12
CA VAL A 115 -5.40 9.93 -1.05
C VAL A 115 -6.32 10.87 -0.28
N ASN A 116 -7.63 10.63 -0.35
CA ASN A 116 -8.65 11.43 0.33
C ASN A 116 -9.03 10.78 1.67
N TYR A 117 -8.05 10.56 2.54
CA TYR A 117 -8.25 9.95 3.85
C TYR A 117 -7.20 10.48 4.83
N GLN A 118 -7.64 11.08 5.94
CA GLN A 118 -6.75 11.76 6.89
C GLN A 118 -6.04 10.78 7.82
N ASP A 119 -6.78 9.78 8.30
CA ASP A 119 -6.32 8.89 9.37
C ASP A 119 -5.50 7.74 8.78
N VAL A 120 -4.34 8.07 8.22
CA VAL A 120 -3.35 7.09 7.77
C VAL A 120 -2.08 7.28 8.59
N ILE A 121 -1.68 6.26 9.34
CA ILE A 121 -0.51 6.34 10.23
C ILE A 121 0.52 5.29 9.80
N PRO A 122 1.74 5.71 9.39
CA PRO A 122 2.79 4.75 9.08
C PRO A 122 3.27 4.05 10.36
N VAL A 123 3.47 2.74 10.26
CA VAL A 123 3.96 1.87 11.33
C VAL A 123 5.39 1.45 11.00
N TYR A 124 6.30 1.63 11.95
CA TYR A 124 7.72 1.31 11.80
C TYR A 124 8.16 0.34 12.89
N TYR A 125 9.10 -0.55 12.56
CA TYR A 125 9.89 -1.25 13.58
C TYR A 125 11.27 -0.64 13.72
N ARG A 126 11.85 -0.79 14.92
CA ARG A 126 13.25 -0.46 15.15
C ARG A 126 14.11 -1.53 14.53
N MET A 127 15.11 -1.13 13.75
CA MET A 127 16.02 -2.07 13.10
C MET A 127 16.79 -2.94 14.11
N SER A 128 17.03 -2.44 15.33
CA SER A 128 17.66 -3.18 16.43
C SER A 128 16.81 -4.32 17.00
N GLU A 129 15.51 -4.34 16.71
CA GLU A 129 14.56 -5.36 17.18
C GLU A 129 14.31 -6.44 16.11
N LEU A 130 14.97 -6.34 14.96
CA LEU A 130 14.88 -7.37 13.92
C LEU A 130 15.58 -8.66 14.38
N PRO A 131 14.92 -9.82 14.23
CA PRO A 131 15.57 -11.10 14.46
C PRO A 131 16.80 -11.22 13.53
N THR A 132 17.93 -11.66 14.07
CA THR A 132 19.20 -11.81 13.34
C THR A 132 19.10 -12.76 12.13
N TYR A 133 18.08 -13.62 12.10
CA TYR A 133 17.78 -14.53 10.99
C TYR A 133 17.11 -13.86 9.78
N SER A 134 16.42 -12.73 9.97
CA SER A 134 15.67 -12.03 8.91
C SER A 134 16.56 -11.21 7.97
N VAL A 135 17.79 -10.90 8.39
CA VAL A 135 18.75 -10.09 7.61
C VAL A 135 19.33 -10.91 6.43
N LYS A 136 19.56 -12.22 6.62
CA LYS A 136 20.18 -13.09 5.62
C LYS A 136 19.33 -13.37 4.38
N LYS A 137 17.99 -13.23 4.46
CA LYS A 137 17.10 -13.57 3.32
C LYS A 137 17.08 -12.48 2.23
N LYS A 138 17.59 -11.27 2.52
CA LYS A 138 17.65 -10.17 1.56
C LYS A 138 19.01 -10.06 0.86
N GLU A 139 20.09 -10.54 1.48
CA GLU A 139 21.42 -10.58 0.86
C GLU A 139 21.56 -11.69 -0.19
N SER A 140 20.72 -12.73 -0.16
CA SER A 140 20.82 -13.85 -1.11
C SER A 140 20.10 -13.62 -2.45
N SER A 141 19.38 -12.51 -2.65
CA SER A 141 18.74 -12.21 -3.95
C SER A 141 19.57 -11.29 -4.86
N ASP A 142 20.67 -10.72 -4.36
CA ASP A 142 21.52 -9.79 -5.11
C ASP A 142 22.81 -10.42 -5.65
N THR A 143 22.98 -11.74 -5.52
CA THR A 143 24.07 -12.49 -6.16
C THR A 143 23.51 -13.69 -6.90
N LEU A 144 23.06 -13.45 -8.14
CA LEU A 144 23.05 -14.42 -9.24
C LEU A 144 22.93 -13.62 -10.53
N SER A 145 24.06 -13.00 -10.89
CA SER A 145 24.38 -12.56 -12.24
C SER A 145 25.61 -13.34 -12.69
N GLU A 146 25.38 -14.42 -13.44
CA GLU A 146 26.27 -14.96 -14.48
C GLU A 146 25.39 -15.58 -15.57
#